data_AF-A0A0Q3R2U8-F1
#
_entry.id   AF-A0A0Q3R2U8-F1
#
_cell.length_a   1.000
_cell.length_b   1.000
_cell.length_c   1.000
_cell.angle_alpha   90.00
_cell.angle_beta   90.00
_cell.angle_gamma   90.00
#
_symmetry.space_group_name_H-M   'P 1'
#
loop_
_entity.id
_entity.type
_entity.pdbx_description
1 polymer ?
#
loop_
_entity_poly.entity_id
_entity_poly.type
_entity_poly.pdbx_seq_one_letter_code
_entity_poly.pdbx_strand_id
1 'polypeptide(L)'
;MTPSYSSGPAGPPGGRRAATFAGASVFLSRNLVAPEVFDAVHDALRLNGANVLLCADPGRTGPSDFHVISSSSHCILSCAKERRFLPKQSYTCCLAMDGVKILCSGFEKDEKAKIEELVTAMGGLLQSKSSVDVNFVIVKDVMAAKYKYAVNNLKKPVVTMNWLEQCWIEHRV
;
A
#
# COMPACT_ATOMS: atom_id res chain seq x y z
N MET A 1 -19.77 -61.77 13.26
CA MET A 1 -19.66 -60.36 13.68
C MET A 1 -18.35 -59.82 13.14
N THR A 2 -18.40 -59.15 12.00
CA THR A 2 -17.25 -58.47 11.36
C THR A 2 -17.68 -57.03 11.09
N PRO A 3 -16.92 -56.01 11.52
CA PRO A 3 -17.35 -54.63 11.35
C PRO A 3 -17.01 -54.13 9.94
N SER A 4 -18.04 -53.65 9.24
CA SER A 4 -17.94 -52.96 7.96
C SER A 4 -17.37 -51.55 8.19
N TYR A 5 -16.14 -51.28 7.74
CA TYR A 5 -15.61 -49.91 7.70
C TYR A 5 -16.19 -49.19 6.49
N SER A 6 -17.14 -48.30 6.72
CA SER A 6 -17.62 -47.32 5.76
C SER A 6 -16.57 -46.20 5.60
N SER A 7 -15.93 -46.14 4.44
CA SER A 7 -15.08 -45.04 4.00
C SER A 7 -15.94 -43.79 3.76
N GLY A 8 -15.75 -42.77 4.61
CA GLY A 8 -16.32 -41.43 4.39
C GLY A 8 -15.69 -40.75 3.16
N PRO A 9 -16.37 -39.76 2.56
CA PRO A 9 -15.92 -39.14 1.33
C PRO A 9 -14.65 -38.33 1.59
N ALA A 10 -13.66 -38.52 0.71
CA ALA A 10 -12.48 -37.67 0.62
C ALA A 10 -12.92 -36.20 0.52
N GLY A 11 -12.41 -35.36 1.43
CA GLY A 11 -12.61 -33.91 1.38
C GLY A 11 -12.17 -33.35 0.02
N PRO A 12 -12.73 -32.20 -0.41
CA PRO A 12 -12.47 -31.67 -1.73
C PRO A 12 -10.97 -31.38 -1.90
N PRO A 13 -10.41 -31.65 -3.09
CA PRO A 13 -9.02 -31.35 -3.38
C PRO A 13 -8.80 -29.85 -3.19
N GLY A 14 -7.78 -29.50 -2.41
CA GLY A 14 -7.42 -28.12 -2.09
C GLY A 14 -7.38 -27.28 -3.37
N GLY A 15 -8.39 -26.44 -3.54
CA GLY A 15 -8.48 -25.52 -4.66
C GLY A 15 -7.19 -24.72 -4.73
N ARG A 16 -6.53 -24.74 -5.89
CA ARG A 16 -5.36 -23.90 -6.16
C ARG A 16 -5.74 -22.47 -5.77
N ARG A 17 -5.16 -21.98 -4.66
CA ARG A 17 -5.32 -20.59 -4.24
C ARG A 17 -4.88 -19.72 -5.42
N ALA A 18 -5.73 -18.78 -5.83
CA ALA A 18 -5.32 -17.75 -6.77
C ALA A 18 -4.06 -17.09 -6.22
N ALA A 19 -2.97 -17.16 -6.97
CA ALA A 19 -1.68 -16.62 -6.57
C ALA A 19 -1.72 -15.10 -6.75
N THR A 20 -2.05 -14.38 -5.68
CA THR A 20 -2.19 -12.91 -5.63
C THR A 20 -0.98 -12.18 -6.23
N PHE A 21 0.21 -12.74 -6.08
CA PHE A 21 1.47 -12.15 -6.53
C PHE A 21 2.10 -12.88 -7.73
N ALA A 22 1.33 -13.70 -8.45
CA ALA A 22 1.83 -14.38 -9.63
C ALA A 22 2.44 -13.39 -10.63
N GLY A 23 3.68 -13.66 -11.06
CA GLY A 23 4.43 -12.82 -12.00
C GLY A 23 5.24 -11.68 -11.35
N ALA A 24 5.09 -11.43 -10.05
CA ALA A 24 5.94 -10.49 -9.34
C ALA A 24 7.29 -11.13 -8.98
N SER A 25 8.39 -10.44 -9.30
CA SER A 25 9.73 -10.77 -8.81
C SER A 25 10.06 -9.85 -7.64
N VAL A 26 10.25 -10.42 -6.46
CA VAL A 26 10.47 -9.65 -5.23
C VAL A 26 11.87 -9.91 -4.68
N PHE A 27 12.67 -8.87 -4.61
CA PHE A 27 14.03 -8.87 -4.11
C PHE A 27 14.00 -8.58 -2.61
N LEU A 28 14.44 -9.55 -1.82
CA LEU A 28 14.40 -9.54 -0.36
C LEU A 28 15.81 -9.77 0.19
N SER A 29 16.46 -8.69 0.64
CA SER A 29 17.81 -8.75 1.22
C SER A 29 17.77 -8.88 2.73
N ARG A 30 18.53 -9.83 3.29
CA ARG A 30 18.69 -9.99 4.76
C ARG A 30 19.37 -8.80 5.43
N ASN A 31 20.04 -7.93 4.66
CA ASN A 31 20.67 -6.71 5.18
C ASN A 31 19.70 -5.53 5.25
N LEU A 32 18.57 -5.59 4.54
CA LEU A 32 17.60 -4.48 4.43
C LEU A 32 16.29 -4.76 5.15
N VAL A 33 16.04 -6.02 5.51
CA VAL A 33 14.84 -6.45 6.20
C VAL A 33 15.24 -7.07 7.52
N ALA A 34 14.63 -6.57 8.59
CA ALA A 34 14.93 -7.00 9.95
C ALA A 34 14.65 -8.52 10.11
N PRO A 35 15.53 -9.29 10.80
CA PRO A 35 15.39 -10.74 10.92
C PRO A 35 14.04 -11.18 11.47
N GLU A 36 13.43 -10.39 12.35
CA GLU A 36 12.18 -10.71 13.05
C GLU A 36 10.98 -10.76 12.10
N VAL A 37 11.04 -10.03 10.98
CA VAL A 37 9.96 -9.98 9.97
C VAL A 37 10.33 -10.70 8.68
N PHE A 38 11.60 -11.07 8.51
CA PHE A 38 12.13 -11.62 7.26
C PHE A 38 11.38 -12.89 6.83
N ASP A 39 11.30 -13.89 7.72
CA ASP A 39 10.70 -15.19 7.40
C ASP A 39 9.19 -15.03 7.13
N ALA A 40 8.50 -14.19 7.91
CA ALA A 40 7.09 -13.90 7.69
C ALA A 40 6.82 -13.25 6.32
N VAL A 41 7.65 -12.29 5.91
CA VAL A 41 7.55 -11.65 4.59
C VAL A 41 7.86 -12.64 3.47
N HIS A 42 8.93 -13.41 3.61
CA HIS A 42 9.36 -14.41 2.64
C HIS A 42 8.27 -15.46 2.40
N ASP A 43 7.72 -16.03 3.48
CA ASP A 43 6.65 -17.01 3.41
C ASP A 43 5.38 -16.42 2.81
N ALA A 44 4.97 -15.22 3.23
CA ALA A 44 3.79 -14.55 2.70
C ALA A 44 3.90 -14.34 1.18
N LEU A 45 5.06 -13.92 0.68
CA LEU A 45 5.33 -13.73 -0.74
C LEU A 45 5.28 -15.06 -1.51
N ARG A 46 5.99 -16.08 -1.03
CA ARG A 46 6.04 -17.40 -1.68
C ARG A 46 4.67 -18.09 -1.70
N LEU A 47 3.94 -18.07 -0.58
CA LEU A 47 2.62 -18.68 -0.47
C LEU A 47 1.56 -18.00 -1.37
N ASN A 48 1.81 -16.74 -1.76
CA ASN A 48 0.98 -16.00 -2.71
C ASN A 48 1.52 -16.05 -4.16
N GLY A 49 2.55 -16.86 -4.43
CA GLY A 49 3.07 -17.15 -5.76
C GLY A 49 4.01 -16.09 -6.34
N ALA A 50 4.61 -15.24 -5.50
CA ALA A 50 5.69 -14.36 -5.92
C ALA A 50 7.00 -15.15 -6.15
N ASN A 51 7.79 -14.71 -7.12
CA ASN A 51 9.17 -15.16 -7.30
C ASN A 51 10.09 -14.37 -6.36
N VAL A 52 10.48 -14.97 -5.23
CA VAL A 52 11.29 -14.29 -4.21
C VAL A 52 12.79 -14.55 -4.41
N LEU A 53 13.55 -13.50 -4.70
CA LEU A 53 15.01 -13.52 -4.85
C LEU A 53 15.68 -12.97 -3.58
N LEU A 54 16.56 -13.76 -2.99
CA LEU A 54 17.27 -13.38 -1.75
C LEU A 54 18.52 -12.55 -2.02
N CYS A 55 18.37 -11.45 -2.75
CA CYS A 55 19.47 -10.55 -3.11
C CYS A 55 18.99 -9.10 -3.19
N ALA A 56 19.94 -8.18 -3.28
CA ALA A 56 19.72 -6.83 -3.79
C ALA A 56 20.37 -6.76 -5.17
N ASP A 57 19.57 -6.58 -6.22
CA ASP A 57 20.07 -6.41 -7.59
C ASP A 57 19.57 -5.07 -8.14
N PRO A 58 20.37 -3.98 -8.04
CA PRO A 58 19.97 -2.66 -8.52
C PRO A 58 19.80 -2.60 -10.04
N GLY A 59 20.27 -3.60 -10.80
CA GLY A 59 20.05 -3.71 -12.24
C GLY A 59 18.64 -4.17 -12.64
N ARG A 60 17.81 -4.58 -11.67
CA ARG A 60 16.47 -5.15 -11.90
C ARG A 60 15.39 -4.12 -11.60
N THR A 61 15.04 -3.33 -12.60
CA THR A 61 14.06 -2.24 -12.51
C THR A 61 12.84 -2.47 -13.40
N GLY A 62 12.55 -3.74 -13.73
CA GLY A 62 11.40 -4.12 -14.52
C GLY A 62 10.07 -3.73 -13.85
N PRO A 63 8.98 -3.61 -14.61
CA PRO A 63 7.66 -3.18 -14.10
C PRO A 63 7.00 -4.18 -13.14
N SER A 64 7.62 -5.34 -12.92
CA SER A 64 7.19 -6.37 -11.96
C SER A 64 8.32 -6.79 -11.03
N ASP A 65 9.41 -6.01 -11.00
CA ASP A 65 10.51 -6.17 -10.06
C ASP A 65 10.25 -5.26 -8.84
N PHE A 66 10.15 -5.84 -7.65
CA PHE A 66 9.88 -5.13 -6.41
C PHE A 66 11.05 -5.31 -5.45
N HIS A 67 11.53 -4.22 -4.85
CA HIS A 67 12.63 -4.25 -3.89
C HIS A 67 12.12 -3.95 -2.49
N VAL A 68 12.33 -4.87 -1.56
CA VAL A 68 11.94 -4.68 -0.16
C VAL A 68 13.12 -4.10 0.61
N ILE A 69 13.00 -2.83 0.99
CA ILE A 69 14.08 -2.05 1.61
C ILE A 69 13.77 -1.57 3.04
N SER A 70 12.63 -1.96 3.62
CA SER A 70 12.17 -1.44 4.92
C SER A 70 11.80 -2.56 5.89
N SER A 71 12.02 -2.27 7.19
CA SER A 71 11.60 -3.07 8.34
C SER A 71 10.08 -3.11 8.52
N SER A 72 9.33 -2.15 7.96
CA SER A 72 7.87 -2.12 8.03
C SER A 72 7.26 -3.14 7.05
N SER A 73 7.18 -4.40 7.46
CA SER A 73 6.60 -5.51 6.68
C SER A 73 5.08 -5.44 6.52
N HIS A 74 4.42 -4.51 7.21
CA HIS A 74 2.95 -4.39 7.24
C HIS A 74 2.32 -4.27 5.85
N CYS A 75 2.94 -3.56 4.90
CA CYS A 75 2.40 -3.44 3.55
C CYS A 75 2.27 -4.80 2.86
N ILE A 76 3.37 -5.56 2.78
CA ILE A 76 3.41 -6.86 2.09
C ILE A 76 2.50 -7.87 2.80
N LEU A 77 2.56 -7.92 4.13
CA LEU A 77 1.76 -8.86 4.92
C LEU A 77 0.26 -8.56 4.80
N SER A 78 -0.15 -7.29 4.83
CA SER A 78 -1.55 -6.90 4.60
C SER A 78 -2.01 -7.21 3.18
N CYS A 79 -1.21 -6.89 2.15
CA CYS A 79 -1.53 -7.27 0.76
C CYS A 79 -1.73 -8.78 0.61
N ALA A 80 -0.83 -9.57 1.19
CA ALA A 80 -0.89 -11.03 1.16
C ALA A 80 -2.15 -11.57 1.87
N LYS A 81 -2.51 -11.00 3.03
CA LYS A 81 -3.67 -11.39 3.82
C LYS A 81 -4.98 -11.02 3.13
N GLU A 82 -5.07 -9.82 2.59
CA GLU A 82 -6.26 -9.26 1.94
C GLU A 82 -6.41 -9.69 0.47
N ARG A 83 -5.45 -10.45 -0.06
CA ARG A 83 -5.40 -10.88 -1.47
C ARG A 83 -5.42 -9.70 -2.44
N ARG A 84 -4.65 -8.68 -2.10
CA ARG A 84 -4.46 -7.49 -2.93
C ARG A 84 -3.11 -7.55 -3.61
N PHE A 85 -3.03 -6.97 -4.80
CA PHE A 85 -1.76 -6.83 -5.51
C PHE A 85 -0.78 -5.95 -4.73
N LEU A 86 0.51 -6.19 -4.94
CA LEU A 86 1.55 -5.29 -4.43
C LEU A 86 1.38 -3.89 -5.08
N PRO A 87 1.65 -2.81 -4.31
CA PRO A 87 1.59 -1.45 -4.85
C PRO A 87 2.55 -1.28 -6.03
N LYS A 88 2.05 -0.82 -7.17
CA LYS A 88 2.84 -0.64 -8.42
C LYS A 88 3.54 0.71 -8.52
N GLN A 89 3.48 1.50 -7.46
CA GLN A 89 4.12 2.81 -7.40
C GLN A 89 5.62 2.66 -7.14
N SER A 90 6.39 3.68 -7.50
CA SER A 90 7.85 3.69 -7.38
C SER A 90 8.34 3.43 -5.96
N TYR A 91 7.59 3.89 -4.96
CA TYR A 91 7.92 3.71 -3.54
C TYR A 91 6.65 3.64 -2.69
N THR A 92 6.64 2.71 -1.73
CA THR A 92 5.55 2.59 -0.73
C THR A 92 6.18 2.32 0.63
N CYS A 93 5.93 3.17 1.63
CA CYS A 93 6.39 2.95 2.99
C CYS A 93 5.35 2.21 3.85
N CYS A 94 4.07 2.51 3.67
CA CYS A 94 2.94 1.93 4.39
C CYS A 94 1.65 2.05 3.57
N LEU A 95 0.54 1.55 4.11
CA LEU A 95 -0.80 1.61 3.50
C LEU A 95 -1.74 2.50 4.34
N ALA A 96 -1.20 3.47 5.09
CA ALA A 96 -1.99 4.33 5.98
C ALA A 96 -3.07 5.12 5.24
N MET A 97 -2.77 5.58 4.02
CA MET A 97 -3.67 6.34 3.16
C MET A 97 -4.32 5.49 2.07
N ASP A 98 -4.32 4.17 2.21
CA ASP A 98 -4.86 3.28 1.21
C ASP A 98 -6.37 3.51 0.99
N GLY A 99 -6.74 3.77 -0.27
CA GLY A 99 -8.10 4.18 -0.65
C GLY A 99 -8.45 5.65 -0.34
N VAL A 100 -7.54 6.42 0.24
CA VAL A 100 -7.75 7.84 0.55
C VAL A 100 -7.43 8.71 -0.67
N LYS A 101 -8.40 9.52 -1.08
CA LYS A 101 -8.27 10.50 -2.15
C LYS A 101 -8.13 11.90 -1.56
N ILE A 102 -7.03 12.57 -1.88
CA ILE A 102 -6.69 13.90 -1.34
C ILE A 102 -6.75 14.95 -2.45
N LEU A 103 -7.27 16.13 -2.12
CA LEU A 103 -7.17 17.32 -2.94
C LEU A 103 -6.26 18.33 -2.25
N CYS A 104 -5.34 18.97 -2.97
CA CYS A 104 -4.54 20.06 -2.41
C CYS A 104 -4.83 21.42 -3.08
N SER A 105 -4.68 22.52 -2.32
CA SER A 105 -4.88 23.88 -2.81
C SER A 105 -4.05 24.91 -2.04
N GLY A 106 -3.62 25.97 -2.73
CA GLY A 106 -2.83 27.06 -2.13
C GLY A 106 -1.33 26.80 -2.06
N PHE A 107 -0.86 25.65 -2.55
CA PHE A 107 0.54 25.25 -2.54
C PHE A 107 1.25 25.55 -3.87
N GLU A 108 2.53 25.88 -3.78
CA GLU A 108 3.45 26.00 -4.91
C GLU A 108 3.75 24.63 -5.53
N LYS A 109 4.46 24.62 -6.66
CA LYS A 109 4.74 23.39 -7.42
C LYS A 109 5.53 22.38 -6.58
N ASP A 110 6.55 22.84 -5.87
CA ASP A 110 7.45 21.96 -5.11
C ASP A 110 6.75 21.44 -3.84
N GLU A 111 5.96 22.29 -3.18
CA GLU A 111 5.11 21.87 -2.06
C GLU A 111 4.08 20.80 -2.49
N LYS A 112 3.47 20.96 -3.67
CA LYS A 112 2.55 19.96 -4.22
C LYS A 112 3.23 18.64 -4.55
N ALA A 113 4.44 18.70 -5.11
CA ALA A 113 5.24 17.50 -5.36
C ALA A 113 5.54 16.76 -4.06
N LYS A 114 5.84 17.49 -2.96
CA LYS A 114 6.05 16.88 -1.66
C LYS A 114 4.79 16.23 -1.09
N ILE A 115 3.65 16.90 -1.20
CA ILE A 115 2.35 16.34 -0.81
C ILE A 115 2.06 15.06 -1.61
N GLU A 116 2.26 15.10 -2.93
CA GLU A 116 2.05 13.95 -3.81
C GLU A 116 2.94 12.77 -3.42
N GLU A 117 4.22 13.02 -3.17
CA GLU A 117 5.18 12.01 -2.72
C GLU A 117 4.71 11.34 -1.42
N LEU A 118 4.36 12.11 -0.39
CA LEU A 118 3.94 11.57 0.91
C LEU A 118 2.63 10.79 0.81
N VAL A 119 1.63 11.35 0.12
CA VAL A 119 0.32 10.70 -0.06
C VAL A 119 0.48 9.39 -0.84
N THR A 120 1.22 9.43 -1.95
CA THR A 120 1.47 8.25 -2.79
C THR A 120 2.24 7.20 -2.00
N ALA A 121 3.32 7.58 -1.31
CA ALA A 121 4.14 6.66 -0.52
C ALA A 121 3.35 5.94 0.59
N MET A 122 2.28 6.55 1.12
CA MET A 122 1.36 5.93 2.09
C MET A 122 0.17 5.18 1.46
N GLY A 123 0.12 5.08 0.13
CA GLY A 123 -0.92 4.36 -0.63
C GLY A 123 -2.14 5.19 -1.03
N GLY A 124 -2.12 6.51 -0.79
CA GLY A 124 -3.19 7.42 -1.17
C GLY A 124 -3.06 7.95 -2.60
N LEU A 125 -4.09 8.69 -3.04
CA LEU A 125 -4.13 9.30 -4.36
C LEU A 125 -4.32 10.81 -4.27
N LEU A 126 -3.37 11.58 -4.80
CA LEU A 126 -3.53 13.02 -4.97
C LEU A 126 -4.33 13.33 -6.24
N GLN A 127 -5.44 14.03 -6.09
CA GLN A 127 -6.28 14.48 -7.20
C GLN A 127 -5.94 15.91 -7.60
N SER A 128 -5.64 16.09 -8.89
CA SER A 128 -5.37 17.41 -9.48
C SER A 128 -6.65 18.22 -9.75
N LYS A 129 -7.73 17.52 -10.13
CA LYS A 129 -9.05 18.10 -10.43
C LYS A 129 -9.95 18.02 -9.19
N SER A 130 -10.81 19.02 -9.00
CA SER A 130 -11.85 18.96 -7.98
C SER A 130 -12.83 17.85 -8.33
N SER A 131 -12.80 16.76 -7.55
CA SER A 131 -13.82 15.71 -7.57
C SER A 131 -14.65 15.79 -6.30
N VAL A 132 -15.91 15.36 -6.39
CA VAL A 132 -16.77 15.14 -5.22
C VAL A 132 -16.34 13.92 -4.39
N ASP A 133 -15.57 13.02 -5.01
CA ASP A 133 -15.09 11.76 -4.43
C ASP A 133 -13.72 11.92 -3.74
N VAL A 134 -13.52 13.04 -3.04
CA VAL A 134 -12.33 13.27 -2.21
C VAL A 134 -12.67 13.00 -0.75
N ASN A 135 -11.70 12.47 0.00
CA ASN A 135 -11.82 12.22 1.43
C ASN A 135 -11.39 13.45 2.24
N PHE A 136 -10.25 14.04 1.89
CA PHE A 136 -9.66 15.19 2.58
C PHE A 136 -9.24 16.28 1.59
N VAL A 137 -9.29 17.53 2.05
CA VAL A 137 -8.74 18.66 1.30
C VAL A 137 -7.62 19.31 2.11
N ILE A 138 -6.39 19.19 1.63
CA ILE A 138 -5.22 19.86 2.20
C ILE A 138 -5.17 21.29 1.66
N VAL A 139 -5.16 22.28 2.55
CA VAL A 139 -5.03 23.70 2.20
C VAL A 139 -3.84 24.33 2.89
N LYS A 140 -3.18 25.27 2.22
CA LYS A 140 -2.11 26.07 2.82
C LYS A 140 -2.67 27.05 3.84
N ASP A 141 -3.76 27.72 3.48
CA ASP A 141 -4.46 28.71 4.30
C ASP A 141 -5.93 28.85 3.86
N VAL A 142 -6.68 29.73 4.53
CA VAL A 142 -8.08 30.03 4.22
C VAL A 142 -8.27 30.82 2.91
N MET A 143 -7.21 31.39 2.35
CA MET A 143 -7.22 32.15 1.10
C MET A 143 -7.07 31.23 -0.12
N ALA A 144 -6.70 29.96 0.09
CA ALA A 144 -6.63 28.96 -0.96
C ALA A 144 -7.95 28.87 -1.74
N ALA A 145 -7.88 28.93 -3.08
CA ALA A 145 -9.05 28.99 -3.95
C ALA A 145 -10.10 27.88 -3.71
N LYS A 146 -9.64 26.68 -3.35
CA LYS A 146 -10.52 25.53 -3.09
C LYS A 146 -11.00 25.43 -1.63
N TYR A 147 -10.57 26.29 -0.71
CA TYR A 147 -10.97 26.27 0.70
C TYR A 147 -12.49 26.44 0.86
N LYS A 148 -13.05 27.55 0.36
CA LYS A 148 -14.49 27.82 0.42
C LYS A 148 -15.31 26.74 -0.29
N TYR A 149 -14.81 26.23 -1.41
CA TYR A 149 -15.45 25.14 -2.14
C TYR A 149 -15.50 23.85 -1.31
N ALA A 150 -14.40 23.48 -0.67
CA ALA A 150 -14.31 22.29 0.17
C ALA A 150 -15.27 22.35 1.36
N VAL A 151 -15.30 23.49 2.07
CA VAL A 151 -16.17 23.68 3.24
C VAL A 151 -17.65 23.73 2.84
N ASN A 152 -18.00 24.59 1.87
CA ASN A 152 -19.40 24.92 1.61
C ASN A 152 -20.08 23.93 0.65
N ASN A 153 -19.34 23.37 -0.31
CA ASN A 153 -19.92 22.54 -1.37
C ASN A 153 -19.62 21.06 -1.14
N LEU A 154 -18.35 20.71 -0.92
CA LEU A 154 -17.95 19.32 -0.73
C LEU A 154 -18.32 18.80 0.68
N LYS A 155 -18.37 19.69 1.67
CA LYS A 155 -18.53 19.37 3.10
C LYS A 155 -17.55 18.28 3.56
N LYS A 156 -16.31 18.35 3.05
CA LYS A 156 -15.23 17.41 3.37
C LYS A 156 -14.30 18.03 4.41
N PRO A 157 -13.65 17.22 5.25
CA PRO A 157 -12.63 17.69 6.17
C PRO A 157 -11.54 18.48 5.44
N VAL A 158 -11.26 19.68 5.95
CA VAL A 158 -10.17 20.54 5.48
C VAL A 158 -9.05 20.48 6.50
N VAL A 159 -7.85 20.11 6.05
CA VAL A 159 -6.68 19.88 6.89
C VAL A 159 -5.47 20.64 6.33
N THR A 160 -4.38 20.72 7.10
CA THR A 160 -3.14 21.39 6.72
C THR A 160 -2.04 20.38 6.39
N MET A 161 -0.91 20.86 5.87
CA MET A 161 0.27 20.02 5.63
C MET A 161 0.74 19.29 6.89
N ASN A 162 0.66 19.94 8.06
CA ASN A 162 1.06 19.33 9.34
C ASN A 162 0.27 18.04 9.63
N TRP A 163 -1.01 17.96 9.26
CA TRP A 163 -1.77 16.72 9.43
C TRP A 163 -1.18 15.58 8.58
N LEU A 164 -0.81 15.85 7.32
CA LEU A 164 -0.19 14.86 6.43
C LEU A 164 1.16 14.40 6.98
N GLU A 165 1.96 15.32 7.54
CA GLU A 165 3.22 14.99 8.20
C GLU A 165 3.02 14.15 9.45
N GLN A 166 1.98 14.40 10.25
CA GLN A 166 1.63 13.54 11.38
C GLN A 166 1.20 12.15 10.91
N CYS A 167 0.39 12.05 9.84
CA CYS A 167 0.04 10.77 9.25
C CYS A 167 1.26 9.99 8.78
N TRP A 168 2.27 10.69 8.25
CA TRP A 168 3.54 10.10 7.84
C TRP A 168 4.34 9.54 9.02
N ILE A 169 4.41 10.28 10.14
CA ILE A 169 5.14 9.86 11.35
C ILE A 169 4.45 8.70 12.04
N GLU A 170 3.13 8.78 12.21
CA GLU A 170 2.34 7.80 12.95
C GLU A 170 1.88 6.61 12.09
N HIS A 171 2.05 6.71 10.76
CA HIS A 171 1.54 5.76 9.77
C HIS A 171 0.03 5.45 9.93
N ARG A 172 -0.79 6.49 10.21
CA ARG A 172 -2.26 6.41 10.34
C ARG A 172 -2.94 7.69 9.89
N VAL A 173 -4.24 7.61 9.59
CA VAL A 173 -5.09 8.72 9.10
C VAL A 173 -6.13 9.10 10.15
#